data_AF-A0A956EUI9-F1
#
_entry.id   AF-A0A956EUI9-F1
#
_cell.length_a   1.000
_cell.length_b   1.000
_cell.length_c   1.000
_cell.angle_alpha   90.00
_cell.angle_beta   90.00
_cell.angle_gamma   90.00
#
_symmetry.space_group_name_H-M   'P 1'
#
loop_
_entity.id
_entity.type
_entity.pdbx_description
1 polymer ?
#
loop_
_entity_poly.entity_id
_entity_poly.type
_entity_poly.pdbx_seq_one_letter_code
_entity_poly.pdbx_strand_id
1 'polypeptide(L)'
;MSDIEVERSIECKSSADRLWPIITDTERMNRAIGLGRIEVEANSDESAARFVIKTVAAGFPLEYEERPFEWQKDKRFEVRRVVRKGLTKEIENRFRLEPIEGGGTRLSLTVRVVPKSALLRPIMAMQVKRSVNKVMREFSAIDAELQAGQQAEFSSFVPNLGPDLLARACDNLHREMQDPELGYHESELHSELAERLIQLVKTAPDPEIDRLRPFELADRWGTERRELLEVCLCAVNAGLLELSWDLVCPSCRTGSERLESLVELSTAAHCQFCDIDYELELDRAVEATFCPAAGVRTVDVGPYCIGGPARTPHVLAQAILHPQGVAHLEAPPGEARYRLFVRGGSARSLLVREGAPKHVHLTVRGEAFDDDREVEAAPGADLEIAFHADNESHVKLESLVYRDQSATAHVVSTLEAFRRRFAAQLLRPGLSLKVGRVALLFTDLTDSTAMYSALGDARAFRVVLDHFDVLRETISEHDGSVVKTIGDAVMAAFVDEGEAIRCAVAMHRAM
;
A
#
# COMPACT_ATOMS: atom_id res chain seq x y z
N MET A 1 -37.53 -6.17 20.15
CA MET A 1 -37.22 -4.74 19.92
C MET A 1 -36.99 -4.58 18.44
N SER A 2 -37.62 -3.61 17.76
CA SER A 2 -37.43 -3.43 16.32
C SER A 2 -36.06 -2.79 16.05
N ASP A 3 -35.45 -3.17 14.93
CA ASP A 3 -34.19 -2.59 14.44
C ASP A 3 -34.43 -1.23 13.79
N ILE A 4 -33.42 -0.37 13.78
CA ILE A 4 -33.43 0.87 13.03
C ILE A 4 -32.69 0.60 11.73
N GLU A 5 -33.39 0.68 10.61
CA GLU A 5 -32.79 0.49 9.28
C GLU A 5 -33.08 1.72 8.43
N VAL A 6 -32.02 2.30 7.87
CA VAL A 6 -32.11 3.46 6.98
C VAL A 6 -31.35 3.12 5.71
N GLU A 7 -32.08 3.10 4.59
CA GLU A 7 -31.52 2.94 3.25
C GLU A 7 -31.63 4.25 2.48
N ARG A 8 -30.56 4.61 1.75
CA ARG A 8 -30.55 5.71 0.79
C ARG A 8 -29.78 5.29 -0.45
N SER A 9 -30.23 5.76 -1.60
CA SER A 9 -29.56 5.57 -2.87
C SER A 9 -29.42 6.88 -3.63
N ILE A 10 -28.38 6.96 -4.45
CA ILE A 10 -28.17 8.02 -5.45
C ILE A 10 -27.83 7.37 -6.79
N GLU A 11 -28.08 8.08 -7.88
CA GLU A 11 -27.68 7.67 -9.22
C GLU A 11 -26.47 8.52 -9.63
N CYS A 12 -25.33 7.86 -9.75
CA CYS A 12 -24.06 8.44 -10.17
C CYS A 12 -23.89 8.26 -11.68
N LYS A 13 -23.32 9.25 -12.36
CA LYS A 13 -22.98 9.15 -13.79
C LYS A 13 -21.72 8.32 -14.02
N SER A 14 -20.85 8.23 -13.02
CA SER A 14 -19.61 7.46 -13.09
C SER A 14 -19.89 5.95 -12.98
N SER A 15 -19.05 5.15 -13.63
CA SER A 15 -19.10 3.69 -13.58
C SER A 15 -18.61 3.15 -12.23
N ALA A 16 -19.01 1.92 -11.90
CA ALA A 16 -18.73 1.32 -10.59
C ALA A 16 -17.23 1.20 -10.33
N ASP A 17 -16.43 0.84 -11.34
CA ASP A 17 -14.97 0.73 -11.27
C ASP A 17 -14.26 2.06 -10.98
N ARG A 18 -14.83 3.19 -11.45
CA ARG A 18 -14.31 4.53 -11.15
C ARG A 18 -14.69 5.01 -9.76
N LEU A 19 -15.86 4.63 -9.27
CA LEU A 19 -16.34 4.98 -7.93
C LEU A 19 -15.68 4.14 -6.84
N TRP A 20 -15.50 2.84 -7.10
CA TRP A 20 -15.03 1.84 -6.15
C TRP A 20 -13.81 2.26 -5.32
N PRO A 21 -12.67 2.70 -5.91
CA PRO A 21 -11.48 3.02 -5.13
C PRO A 21 -11.70 4.16 -4.13
N ILE A 22 -12.63 5.08 -4.41
CA ILE A 22 -12.87 6.26 -3.58
C ILE A 22 -13.90 5.96 -2.50
N ILE A 23 -15.03 5.34 -2.86
CA ILE A 23 -16.10 5.07 -1.88
C ILE A 23 -15.73 3.96 -0.88
N THR A 24 -14.77 3.10 -1.25
CA THR A 24 -14.26 2.03 -0.36
C THR A 24 -13.09 2.49 0.50
N ASP A 25 -12.63 3.74 0.34
CA ASP A 25 -11.71 4.39 1.27
C ASP A 25 -12.49 4.86 2.51
N THR A 26 -12.77 3.88 3.38
CA THR A 26 -13.54 4.10 4.60
C THR A 26 -12.78 4.94 5.63
N GLU A 27 -11.45 5.01 5.56
CA GLU A 27 -10.62 5.91 6.37
C GLU A 27 -10.94 7.38 6.02
N ARG A 28 -10.82 7.76 4.74
CA ARG A 28 -11.13 9.12 4.27
C ARG A 28 -12.61 9.46 4.43
N MET A 29 -13.50 8.53 4.12
CA MET A 29 -14.93 8.73 4.31
C MET A 29 -15.24 9.04 5.78
N ASN A 30 -14.71 8.27 6.72
CA ASN A 30 -14.94 8.46 8.15
C ASN A 30 -14.44 9.83 8.63
N ARG A 31 -13.25 10.26 8.18
CA ARG A 31 -12.70 11.60 8.46
C ARG A 31 -13.62 12.71 7.94
N ALA A 32 -14.03 12.63 6.68
CA ALA A 32 -14.85 13.65 6.03
C ALA A 32 -16.25 13.80 6.67
N ILE A 33 -16.84 12.67 7.07
CA ILE A 33 -18.11 12.70 7.79
C ILE A 33 -17.97 13.11 9.26
N GLY A 34 -16.75 13.32 9.76
CA GLY A 34 -16.44 13.85 11.09
C GLY A 34 -16.51 12.80 12.18
N LEU A 35 -16.29 11.52 11.86
CA LEU A 35 -16.07 10.50 12.87
C LEU A 35 -14.69 10.70 13.51
N GLY A 36 -14.57 10.39 14.79
CA GLY A 36 -13.30 10.52 15.52
C GLY A 36 -12.31 9.41 15.19
N ARG A 37 -11.06 9.59 15.63
CA ARG A 37 -10.04 8.55 15.60
C ARG A 37 -10.50 7.30 16.34
N ILE A 38 -9.91 6.18 15.97
CA ILE A 38 -10.14 4.90 16.61
C ILE A 38 -8.85 4.41 17.28
N GLU A 39 -9.00 3.79 18.44
CA GLU A 39 -7.97 3.00 19.09
C GLU A 39 -8.23 1.54 18.77
N VAL A 40 -7.16 0.80 18.49
CA VAL A 40 -7.22 -0.55 17.94
C VAL A 40 -6.46 -1.49 18.87
N GLU A 41 -7.13 -2.53 19.33
CA GLU A 41 -6.52 -3.58 20.15
C GLU A 41 -6.71 -4.93 19.45
N ALA A 42 -5.67 -5.76 19.44
CA ALA A 42 -5.74 -7.12 18.89
C ALA A 42 -6.79 -7.93 19.64
N ASN A 43 -7.63 -8.64 18.90
CA ASN A 43 -8.63 -9.55 19.46
C ASN A 43 -8.18 -11.00 19.25
N SER A 44 -8.22 -11.79 20.32
CA SER A 44 -7.78 -13.20 20.35
C SER A 44 -8.90 -14.15 20.77
N ASP A 45 -10.16 -13.71 20.68
CA ASP A 45 -11.31 -14.56 20.96
C ASP A 45 -11.64 -15.52 19.79
N GLU A 46 -12.63 -16.40 20.00
CA GLU A 46 -13.08 -17.39 19.02
C GLU A 46 -13.84 -16.78 17.83
N SER A 47 -14.07 -15.46 17.81
CA SER A 47 -14.83 -14.80 16.76
C SER A 47 -13.96 -14.51 15.52
N ALA A 48 -14.62 -14.27 14.38
CA ALA A 48 -13.90 -13.79 13.19
C ALA A 48 -13.27 -12.39 13.37
N ALA A 49 -13.65 -11.65 14.41
CA ALA A 49 -13.20 -10.27 14.61
C ALA A 49 -11.73 -10.23 15.02
N ARG A 50 -10.94 -9.48 14.26
CA ARG A 50 -9.48 -9.41 14.42
C ARG A 50 -9.05 -8.36 15.44
N PHE A 51 -9.92 -7.37 15.66
CA PHE A 51 -9.64 -6.22 16.50
C PHE A 51 -10.87 -5.81 17.31
N VAL A 52 -10.59 -5.32 18.50
CA VAL A 52 -11.52 -4.53 19.31
C VAL A 52 -11.20 -3.06 19.07
N ILE A 53 -12.22 -2.30 18.72
CA ILE A 53 -12.10 -0.89 18.37
C ILE A 53 -12.75 -0.05 19.45
N LYS A 54 -12.00 0.93 19.96
CA LYS A 54 -12.48 1.95 20.90
C LYS A 54 -12.54 3.29 20.20
N THR A 55 -13.64 4.01 20.37
CA THR A 55 -13.82 5.35 19.78
C THR A 55 -14.87 6.14 20.54
N VAL A 56 -15.11 7.38 20.12
CA VAL A 56 -16.22 8.21 20.60
C VAL A 56 -17.15 8.48 19.42
N ALA A 57 -18.38 7.99 19.53
CA ALA A 57 -19.44 8.22 18.54
C ALA A 57 -20.56 9.03 19.19
N ALA A 58 -20.97 10.12 18.55
CA ALA A 58 -22.04 10.99 19.08
C ALA A 58 -21.78 11.54 20.50
N GLY A 59 -20.51 11.68 20.90
CA GLY A 59 -20.12 12.10 22.25
C GLY A 59 -20.15 10.99 23.30
N PHE A 60 -20.44 9.74 22.93
CA PHE A 60 -20.42 8.59 23.83
C PHE A 60 -19.27 7.64 23.51
N PRO A 61 -18.58 7.09 24.51
CA PRO A 61 -17.62 6.01 24.31
C PRO A 61 -18.29 4.79 23.69
N LEU A 62 -17.66 4.26 22.65
CA LEU A 62 -18.10 3.09 21.91
C LEU A 62 -16.93 2.10 21.82
N GLU A 63 -17.18 0.85 22.18
CA GLU A 63 -16.24 -0.26 22.06
C GLU A 63 -16.93 -1.40 21.33
N TYR A 64 -16.31 -1.91 20.25
CA TYR A 64 -16.91 -2.92 19.40
C TYR A 64 -15.87 -3.85 18.77
N GLU A 65 -16.30 -5.07 18.50
CA GLU A 65 -15.60 -5.99 17.60
C GLU A 65 -15.92 -5.61 16.16
N GLU A 66 -14.88 -5.35 15.36
CA GLU A 66 -15.06 -5.17 13.92
C GLU A 66 -14.91 -6.50 13.21
N ARG A 67 -16.01 -6.96 12.61
CA ARG A 67 -16.03 -8.20 11.83
C ARG A 67 -15.28 -7.96 10.52
N PRO A 68 -14.60 -8.99 9.95
CA PRO A 68 -13.97 -8.85 8.65
C PRO A 68 -14.95 -8.28 7.64
N PHE A 69 -14.50 -7.30 6.86
CA PHE A 69 -15.33 -6.75 5.80
C PHE A 69 -15.65 -7.85 4.78
N GLU A 70 -16.85 -7.85 4.25
CA GLU A 70 -17.22 -8.74 3.15
C GLU A 70 -17.43 -7.89 1.91
N TRP A 71 -16.86 -8.30 0.78
CA TRP A 71 -17.02 -7.54 -0.46
C TRP A 71 -16.87 -8.40 -1.71
N GLN A 72 -17.45 -7.87 -2.78
CA GLN A 72 -17.18 -8.27 -4.16
C GLN A 72 -16.86 -6.99 -4.92
N LYS A 73 -15.66 -6.92 -5.50
CA LYS A 73 -15.16 -5.74 -6.20
C LYS A 73 -16.19 -5.21 -7.21
N ASP A 74 -16.36 -3.89 -7.21
CA ASP A 74 -17.26 -3.11 -8.07
C ASP A 74 -18.75 -3.42 -7.88
N LYS A 75 -19.14 -4.22 -6.87
CA LYS A 75 -20.55 -4.62 -6.62
C LYS A 75 -21.05 -4.29 -5.23
N ARG A 76 -20.35 -4.71 -4.18
CA ARG A 76 -20.81 -4.51 -2.80
C ARG A 76 -19.67 -4.58 -1.81
N PHE A 77 -19.80 -3.86 -0.71
CA PHE A 77 -19.02 -4.13 0.50
C PHE A 77 -19.86 -3.88 1.75
N GLU A 78 -19.58 -4.63 2.81
CA GLU A 78 -20.27 -4.50 4.07
C GLU A 78 -19.35 -4.73 5.26
N VAL A 79 -19.73 -4.12 6.38
CA VAL A 79 -19.04 -4.28 7.65
C VAL A 79 -20.06 -4.34 8.78
N ARG A 80 -19.89 -5.34 9.64
CA ARG A 80 -20.69 -5.56 10.84
C ARG A 80 -19.84 -5.29 12.07
N ARG A 81 -20.42 -4.58 13.03
CA ARG A 81 -19.77 -4.20 14.31
C ARG A 81 -20.62 -4.71 15.46
N VAL A 82 -20.03 -5.59 16.27
CA VAL A 82 -20.69 -6.14 17.47
C VAL A 82 -20.25 -5.33 18.68
N VAL A 83 -21.18 -4.63 19.31
CA VAL A 83 -20.86 -3.59 20.29
C VAL A 83 -20.76 -4.18 21.70
N ARG A 84 -19.54 -4.16 22.26
CA ARG A 84 -19.26 -4.54 23.65
C ARG A 84 -19.75 -3.46 24.61
N LYS A 85 -19.37 -2.21 24.38
CA LYS A 85 -19.73 -1.03 25.22
C LYS A 85 -20.31 0.07 24.36
N GLY A 86 -21.46 0.62 24.78
CA GLY A 86 -22.18 1.65 24.02
C GLY A 86 -23.70 1.48 24.10
N LEU A 87 -24.42 2.32 23.35
CA LEU A 87 -25.89 2.41 23.34
C LEU A 87 -26.57 1.43 22.36
N THR A 88 -25.79 0.81 21.48
CA THR A 88 -26.21 -0.18 20.47
C THR A 88 -25.70 -1.56 20.84
N LYS A 89 -26.35 -2.59 20.31
CA LYS A 89 -25.86 -3.99 20.32
C LYS A 89 -25.06 -4.29 19.06
N GLU A 90 -25.50 -3.73 17.93
CA GLU A 90 -24.94 -4.04 16.62
C GLU A 90 -25.11 -2.84 15.68
N ILE A 91 -24.13 -2.63 14.82
CA ILE A 91 -24.15 -1.65 13.73
C ILE A 91 -23.66 -2.34 12.47
N GLU A 92 -24.40 -2.21 11.38
CA GLU A 92 -24.11 -2.83 10.10
C GLU A 92 -24.24 -1.80 8.99
N ASN A 93 -23.20 -1.66 8.19
CA ASN A 93 -23.19 -0.79 7.02
C ASN A 93 -23.06 -1.66 5.77
N ARG A 94 -23.99 -1.52 4.83
CA ARG A 94 -23.98 -2.24 3.55
C ARG A 94 -24.00 -1.25 2.40
N PHE A 95 -23.05 -1.37 1.50
CA PHE A 95 -22.92 -0.57 0.30
C PHE A 95 -23.15 -1.46 -0.92
N ARG A 96 -23.93 -0.98 -1.90
CA ARG A 96 -24.18 -1.67 -3.16
C ARG A 96 -23.99 -0.72 -4.34
N LEU A 97 -23.40 -1.24 -5.41
CA LEU A 97 -23.14 -0.59 -6.67
C LEU A 97 -23.83 -1.42 -7.75
N GLU A 98 -24.88 -0.86 -8.33
CA GLU A 98 -25.64 -1.52 -9.38
C GLU A 98 -25.52 -0.71 -10.67
N PRO A 99 -25.02 -1.28 -11.78
CA PRO A 99 -24.96 -0.56 -13.05
C PRO A 99 -26.36 -0.18 -13.53
N ILE A 100 -26.51 1.05 -14.05
CA ILE A 100 -27.78 1.58 -14.56
C ILE A 100 -27.85 1.39 -16.08
N GLU A 101 -29.03 1.01 -16.58
CA GLU A 101 -29.31 0.91 -18.01
C GLU A 101 -29.19 2.30 -18.66
N GLY A 102 -28.28 2.44 -19.63
CA GLY A 102 -27.93 3.74 -20.25
C GLY A 102 -26.64 4.39 -19.70
N GLY A 103 -25.98 3.75 -18.72
CA GLY A 103 -24.69 4.18 -18.18
C GLY A 103 -24.79 4.77 -16.76
N GLY A 104 -23.69 4.68 -16.02
CA GLY A 104 -23.62 5.10 -14.62
C GLY A 104 -23.92 3.98 -13.63
N THR A 105 -24.04 4.34 -12.36
CA THR A 105 -24.13 3.41 -11.23
C THR A 105 -25.10 3.91 -10.19
N ARG A 106 -26.02 3.05 -9.73
CA ARG A 106 -26.84 3.29 -8.54
C ARG A 106 -26.03 2.87 -7.32
N LEU A 107 -25.68 3.85 -6.50
CA LEU A 107 -24.97 3.64 -5.23
C LEU A 107 -25.97 3.68 -4.09
N SER A 108 -26.08 2.59 -3.35
CA SER A 108 -27.00 2.45 -2.21
C SER A 108 -26.23 2.19 -0.92
N LEU A 109 -26.57 2.91 0.15
CA LEU A 109 -26.08 2.71 1.51
C LEU A 109 -27.25 2.34 2.42
N THR A 110 -27.15 1.17 3.03
CA THR A 110 -28.03 0.72 4.11
C THR A 110 -27.28 0.71 5.42
N VAL A 111 -27.79 1.41 6.43
CA VAL A 111 -27.28 1.39 7.80
C VAL A 111 -28.32 0.78 8.72
N ARG A 112 -28.00 -0.36 9.32
CA ARG A 112 -28.82 -1.05 10.31
C ARG A 112 -28.18 -0.91 11.69
N VAL A 113 -28.99 -0.51 12.66
CA VAL A 113 -28.59 -0.28 14.05
C VAL A 113 -29.57 -0.96 15.00
N VAL A 114 -29.03 -1.81 15.88
CA VAL A 114 -29.81 -2.50 16.91
C VAL A 114 -29.64 -1.77 18.24
N PRO A 115 -30.64 -1.01 18.72
CA PRO A 115 -30.52 -0.29 19.99
C PRO A 115 -30.57 -1.22 21.21
N LYS A 116 -29.87 -0.89 22.29
CA LYS A 116 -30.00 -1.61 23.58
C LYS A 116 -31.31 -1.30 24.31
N SER A 117 -31.90 -0.12 24.04
CA SER A 117 -33.15 0.32 24.66
C SER A 117 -34.09 0.95 23.63
N ALA A 118 -35.38 0.61 23.70
CA ALA A 118 -36.41 1.16 22.82
C ALA A 118 -36.61 2.69 23.00
N LEU A 119 -36.24 3.24 24.17
CA LEU A 119 -36.40 4.66 24.48
C LEU A 119 -35.51 5.56 23.61
N LEU A 120 -34.33 5.08 23.22
CA LEU A 120 -33.36 5.85 22.43
C LEU A 120 -33.66 5.81 20.92
N ARG A 121 -34.58 4.94 20.50
CA ARG A 121 -34.89 4.67 19.09
C ARG A 121 -35.17 5.93 18.25
N PRO A 122 -36.07 6.86 18.62
CA PRO A 122 -36.40 7.99 17.75
C PRO A 122 -35.21 8.93 17.54
N ILE A 123 -34.43 9.19 18.60
CA ILE A 123 -33.24 10.06 18.53
C ILE A 123 -32.17 9.39 17.67
N MET A 124 -31.91 8.10 17.88
CA MET A 124 -30.95 7.33 17.10
C MET A 124 -31.35 7.22 15.63
N ALA A 125 -32.63 6.98 15.32
CA ALA A 125 -33.11 6.91 13.94
C ALA A 125 -32.93 8.24 13.19
N MET A 126 -33.18 9.36 13.86
CA MET A 126 -32.90 10.69 13.31
C MET A 126 -31.40 10.88 13.07
N GLN A 127 -30.55 10.47 14.00
CA GLN A 127 -29.09 10.60 13.88
C GLN A 127 -28.54 9.73 12.75
N VAL A 128 -28.93 8.46 12.65
CA VAL A 128 -28.56 7.55 11.56
C VAL A 128 -28.97 8.15 10.21
N LYS A 129 -30.20 8.66 10.10
CA LYS A 129 -30.67 9.33 8.87
C LYS A 129 -29.82 10.54 8.50
N ARG A 130 -29.40 11.36 9.48
CA ARG A 130 -28.51 12.50 9.23
C ARG A 130 -27.12 12.06 8.76
N SER A 131 -26.55 11.02 9.38
CA SER A 131 -25.25 10.48 9.00
C SER A 131 -25.27 9.90 7.60
N VAL A 132 -26.27 9.06 7.26
CA VAL A 132 -26.45 8.51 5.91
C VAL A 132 -26.60 9.64 4.89
N ASN A 133 -27.42 10.65 5.16
CA ASN A 133 -27.56 11.81 4.27
C ASN A 133 -26.27 12.63 4.12
N LYS A 134 -25.36 12.62 5.11
CA LYS A 134 -24.04 13.25 4.99
C LYS A 134 -23.15 12.43 4.04
N VAL A 135 -23.07 11.11 4.25
CA VAL A 135 -22.31 10.20 3.37
C VAL A 135 -22.78 10.31 1.91
N MET A 136 -24.10 10.26 1.66
CA MET A 136 -24.63 10.35 0.29
C MET A 136 -24.31 11.69 -0.40
N ARG A 137 -24.18 12.79 0.36
CA ARG A 137 -23.77 14.08 -0.18
C ARG A 137 -22.31 14.08 -0.60
N GLU A 138 -21.42 13.51 0.21
CA GLU A 138 -20.00 13.36 -0.20
C GLU A 138 -19.89 12.50 -1.46
N PHE A 139 -20.64 11.40 -1.56
CA PHE A 139 -20.63 10.57 -2.76
C PHE A 139 -21.17 11.28 -4.01
N SER A 140 -22.16 12.17 -3.85
CA SER A 140 -22.63 13.01 -4.96
C SER A 140 -21.58 14.04 -5.40
N ALA A 141 -20.79 14.58 -4.45
CA ALA A 141 -19.68 15.48 -4.76
C ALA A 141 -18.55 14.74 -5.51
N ILE A 142 -18.18 13.54 -5.04
CA ILE A 142 -17.20 12.66 -5.70
C ILE A 142 -17.62 12.35 -7.14
N ASP A 143 -18.90 11.99 -7.38
CA ASP A 143 -19.37 11.75 -8.75
C ASP A 143 -19.23 13.02 -9.62
N ALA A 144 -19.56 14.19 -9.09
CA ALA A 144 -19.42 15.45 -9.83
C ALA A 144 -17.95 15.76 -10.18
N GLU A 145 -17.02 15.55 -9.26
CA GLU A 145 -15.57 15.74 -9.47
C GLU A 145 -15.02 14.75 -10.51
N LEU A 146 -15.39 13.47 -10.43
CA LEU A 146 -15.02 12.46 -11.43
C LEU A 146 -15.52 12.81 -12.83
N GLN A 147 -16.72 13.39 -12.93
CA GLN A 147 -17.29 13.86 -14.20
C GLN A 147 -16.59 15.10 -14.72
N ALA A 148 -16.07 15.96 -13.85
CA ALA A 148 -15.24 17.11 -14.21
C ALA A 148 -13.80 16.73 -14.62
N GLY A 149 -13.44 15.43 -14.55
CA GLY A 149 -12.08 14.96 -14.82
C GLY A 149 -11.08 15.34 -13.73
N GLN A 150 -11.56 15.74 -12.56
CA GLN A 150 -10.73 16.06 -11.41
C GLN A 150 -10.38 14.79 -10.63
N GLN A 151 -9.28 14.84 -9.86
CA GLN A 151 -9.08 13.87 -8.80
C GLN A 151 -10.17 14.10 -7.76
N ALA A 152 -11.04 13.11 -7.61
CA ALA A 152 -12.16 13.19 -6.71
C ALA A 152 -11.74 12.74 -5.31
N GLU A 153 -11.97 13.60 -4.33
CA GLU A 153 -11.51 13.42 -2.96
C GLU A 153 -12.58 13.87 -1.96
N PHE A 154 -12.50 13.37 -0.73
CA PHE A 154 -13.42 13.83 0.30
C PHE A 154 -13.06 15.26 0.79
N SER A 155 -14.08 16.03 1.17
CA SER A 155 -14.00 17.49 1.33
C SER A 155 -13.02 18.04 2.41
N SER A 156 -12.70 19.33 2.20
CA SER A 156 -11.58 20.18 2.64
C SER A 156 -10.88 19.94 3.98
N PHE A 157 -9.55 19.82 3.89
CA PHE A 157 -8.56 19.81 4.97
C PHE A 157 -7.72 21.10 4.95
N VAL A 158 -7.29 21.60 6.11
CA VAL A 158 -6.35 22.73 6.21
C VAL A 158 -5.03 22.23 6.80
N PRO A 159 -3.92 22.27 6.04
CA PRO A 159 -2.60 21.88 6.52
C PRO A 159 -2.12 22.69 7.72
N ASN A 160 -1.64 22.00 8.75
CA ASN A 160 -0.96 22.62 9.89
C ASN A 160 0.55 22.67 9.64
N LEU A 161 0.98 23.76 8.99
CA LEU A 161 2.37 23.96 8.58
C LEU A 161 3.18 24.70 9.65
N GLY A 162 4.44 24.29 9.83
CA GLY A 162 5.47 25.05 10.52
C GLY A 162 6.25 25.91 9.53
N PRO A 163 5.85 27.17 9.27
CA PRO A 163 6.30 27.93 8.10
C PRO A 163 7.81 28.18 8.07
N ASP A 164 8.43 28.45 9.23
CA ASP A 164 9.86 28.74 9.31
C ASP A 164 10.72 27.50 9.00
N LEU A 165 10.34 26.33 9.54
CA LEU A 165 11.04 25.07 9.30
C LEU A 165 10.77 24.58 7.88
N LEU A 166 9.55 24.73 7.38
CA LEU A 166 9.20 24.43 6.00
C LEU A 166 10.05 25.26 5.01
N ALA A 167 10.18 26.57 5.23
CA ALA A 167 11.01 27.42 4.37
C ALA A 167 12.47 26.97 4.37
N ARG A 168 13.05 26.71 5.55
CA ARG A 168 14.42 26.20 5.67
C ARG A 168 14.60 24.84 4.99
N ALA A 169 13.64 23.93 5.13
CA ALA A 169 13.68 22.62 4.50
C ALA A 169 13.59 22.73 2.97
N CYS A 170 12.77 23.62 2.44
CA CYS A 170 12.71 23.91 1.00
C CYS A 170 14.05 24.45 0.49
N ASP A 171 14.64 25.44 1.19
CA ASP A 171 15.93 26.02 0.81
C ASP A 171 17.07 24.99 0.83
N ASN A 172 17.06 24.08 1.82
CA ASN A 172 18.02 22.99 1.91
C ASN A 172 17.83 21.98 0.77
N LEU A 173 16.58 21.59 0.47
CA LEU A 173 16.29 20.66 -0.62
C LEU A 173 16.73 21.24 -1.97
N HIS A 174 16.44 22.52 -2.23
CA HIS A 174 16.90 23.19 -3.45
C HIS A 174 18.43 23.21 -3.56
N ARG A 175 19.14 23.41 -2.44
CA ARG A 175 20.60 23.34 -2.41
C ARG A 175 21.11 21.92 -2.72
N GLU A 176 20.45 20.89 -2.18
CA GLU A 176 20.80 19.50 -2.48
C GLU A 176 20.61 19.15 -3.95
N MET A 177 19.53 19.62 -4.59
CA MET A 177 19.30 19.39 -6.03
C MET A 177 20.35 20.07 -6.92
N GLN A 178 21.13 21.01 -6.38
CA GLN A 178 22.19 21.73 -7.07
C GLN A 178 23.60 21.23 -6.71
N ASP A 179 23.72 20.24 -5.82
CA ASP A 179 25.01 19.76 -5.31
C ASP A 179 25.77 18.94 -6.37
N PRO A 180 26.98 19.38 -6.78
CA PRO A 180 27.76 18.68 -7.78
C PRO A 180 28.50 17.43 -7.27
N GLU A 181 28.40 17.04 -6.01
CA GLU A 181 28.95 15.76 -5.55
C GLU A 181 27.92 14.63 -5.56
N LEU A 182 26.66 14.97 -5.84
CA LEU A 182 25.51 14.09 -5.73
C LEU A 182 25.26 13.21 -6.96
N GLY A 183 25.93 13.47 -8.09
CA GLY A 183 25.77 12.70 -9.33
C GLY A 183 24.49 13.00 -10.12
N TYR A 184 23.60 13.85 -9.60
CA TYR A 184 22.30 14.22 -10.20
C TYR A 184 22.37 15.42 -11.15
N HIS A 185 23.56 15.70 -11.67
CA HIS A 185 23.88 16.96 -12.33
C HIS A 185 22.94 17.29 -13.48
N GLU A 186 22.32 18.47 -13.39
CA GLU A 186 21.50 19.09 -14.44
C GLU A 186 20.22 18.34 -14.85
N SER A 187 19.73 17.41 -14.02
CA SER A 187 18.40 16.85 -14.22
C SER A 187 17.35 17.90 -13.83
N GLU A 188 16.89 18.69 -14.82
CA GLU A 188 15.71 19.56 -14.72
C GLU A 188 14.52 18.80 -14.08
N LEU A 189 14.46 17.49 -14.33
CA LEU A 189 13.49 16.56 -13.75
C LEU A 189 13.58 16.46 -12.22
N HIS A 190 14.75 16.29 -11.60
CA HIS A 190 14.87 16.20 -10.13
C HIS A 190 14.38 17.48 -9.45
N SER A 191 14.73 18.64 -10.01
CA SER A 191 14.26 19.94 -9.50
C SER A 191 12.74 20.09 -9.64
N GLU A 192 12.17 19.65 -10.77
CA GLU A 192 10.71 19.62 -10.96
C GLU A 192 10.04 18.69 -9.94
N LEU A 193 10.56 17.49 -9.73
CA LEU A 193 10.05 16.53 -8.76
C LEU A 193 10.15 17.05 -7.32
N ALA A 194 11.23 17.74 -6.96
CA ALA A 194 11.40 18.38 -5.66
C ALA A 194 10.33 19.46 -5.43
N GLU A 195 10.05 20.30 -6.43
CA GLU A 195 8.99 21.31 -6.34
C GLU A 195 7.59 20.67 -6.21
N ARG A 196 7.31 19.61 -6.99
CA ARG A 196 6.07 18.85 -6.87
C ARG A 196 5.91 18.23 -5.48
N LEU A 197 6.99 17.69 -4.90
CA LEU A 197 7.00 17.14 -3.54
C LEU A 197 6.77 18.22 -2.48
N ILE A 198 7.41 19.39 -2.61
CA ILE A 198 7.17 20.54 -1.73
C ILE A 198 5.71 20.99 -1.78
N GLN A 199 5.12 21.06 -2.98
CA GLN A 199 3.70 21.41 -3.12
C GLN A 199 2.80 20.36 -2.50
N LEU A 200 3.10 19.07 -2.67
CA LEU A 200 2.38 17.98 -2.01
C LEU A 200 2.41 18.13 -0.48
N VAL A 201 3.59 18.35 0.12
CA VAL A 201 3.73 18.59 1.57
C VAL A 201 2.96 19.83 2.03
N LYS A 202 2.88 20.88 1.21
CA LYS A 202 2.17 22.12 1.53
C LYS A 202 0.65 22.00 1.48
N THR A 203 0.12 21.20 0.56
CA THR A 203 -1.29 21.31 0.13
C THR A 203 -2.10 20.04 0.25
N ALA A 204 -1.46 18.87 0.19
CA ALA A 204 -2.19 17.60 0.18
C ALA A 204 -2.92 17.36 1.49
N PRO A 205 -4.04 16.62 1.51
CA PRO A 205 -4.68 16.16 2.75
C PRO A 205 -3.75 15.27 3.60
N ASP A 206 -3.94 15.27 4.92
CA ASP A 206 -3.13 14.44 5.84
C ASP A 206 -3.08 12.94 5.45
N PRO A 207 -4.19 12.28 5.04
CA PRO A 207 -4.15 10.86 4.63
C PRO A 207 -3.37 10.57 3.34
N GLU A 208 -2.88 11.60 2.63
CA GLU A 208 -2.00 11.40 1.46
C GLU A 208 -0.53 11.48 1.78
N ILE A 209 -0.21 12.07 2.92
CA ILE A 209 1.15 12.44 3.29
C ILE A 209 1.57 11.84 4.64
N ASP A 210 0.67 11.18 5.38
CA ASP A 210 0.99 10.42 6.60
C ASP A 210 1.82 9.15 6.33
N ARG A 211 1.72 8.63 5.12
CA ARG A 211 2.44 7.46 4.59
C ARG A 211 2.68 7.63 3.09
N LEU A 212 3.65 8.45 2.73
CA LEU A 212 4.12 8.59 1.36
C LEU A 212 4.90 7.35 0.93
N ARG A 213 4.40 6.72 -0.13
CA ARG A 213 5.06 5.59 -0.80
C ARG A 213 5.60 6.09 -2.14
N PRO A 214 6.92 6.19 -2.32
CA PRO A 214 7.49 6.90 -3.46
C PRO A 214 7.16 6.22 -4.79
N PHE A 215 7.08 4.89 -4.87
CA PHE A 215 6.77 4.22 -6.15
C PHE A 215 5.29 4.33 -6.53
N GLU A 216 4.38 4.31 -5.55
CA GLU A 216 2.96 4.61 -5.80
C GLU A 216 2.78 6.06 -6.27
N LEU A 217 3.49 7.00 -5.62
CA LEU A 217 3.47 8.40 -5.99
C LEU A 217 4.06 8.64 -7.39
N ALA A 218 5.14 7.94 -7.73
CA ALA A 218 5.79 8.02 -9.03
C ALA A 218 4.87 7.52 -10.15
N ASP A 219 4.23 6.36 -9.94
CA ASP A 219 3.22 5.81 -10.86
C ASP A 219 2.07 6.81 -11.06
N ARG A 220 1.58 7.45 -9.98
CA ARG A 220 0.52 8.46 -10.04
C ARG A 220 0.96 9.73 -10.78
N TRP A 221 2.23 10.08 -10.68
CA TRP A 221 2.82 11.26 -11.31
C TRP A 221 3.29 11.03 -12.74
N GLY A 222 3.34 9.77 -13.19
CA GLY A 222 3.86 9.40 -14.51
C GLY A 222 5.36 9.65 -14.64
N THR A 223 6.13 9.48 -13.56
CA THR A 223 7.58 9.69 -13.52
C THR A 223 8.32 8.40 -13.16
N GLU A 224 9.64 8.40 -13.29
CA GLU A 224 10.47 7.26 -12.94
C GLU A 224 10.52 7.05 -11.42
N ARG A 225 10.31 5.79 -11.02
CA ARG A 225 10.21 5.37 -9.61
C ARG A 225 11.48 5.66 -8.83
N ARG A 226 12.64 5.45 -9.46
CA ARG A 226 13.95 5.67 -8.87
C ARG A 226 14.22 7.16 -8.61
N GLU A 227 14.00 8.00 -9.62
CA GLU A 227 14.19 9.45 -9.53
C GLU A 227 13.39 10.05 -8.36
N LEU A 228 12.11 9.68 -8.24
CA LEU A 228 11.28 10.19 -7.13
C LEU A 228 11.74 9.67 -5.76
N LEU A 229 12.16 8.40 -5.67
CA LEU A 229 12.70 7.84 -4.44
C LEU A 229 13.98 8.57 -4.00
N GLU A 230 14.86 8.92 -4.94
CA GLU A 230 16.08 9.69 -4.67
C GLU A 230 15.75 11.10 -4.18
N VAL A 231 14.79 11.79 -4.81
CA VAL A 231 14.27 13.09 -4.32
C VAL A 231 13.68 12.98 -2.92
N CYS A 232 12.93 11.91 -2.61
CA CYS A 232 12.42 11.67 -1.26
C CYS A 232 13.55 11.49 -0.23
N LEU A 233 14.63 10.79 -0.59
CA LEU A 233 15.81 10.61 0.28
C LEU A 233 16.55 11.93 0.54
N CYS A 234 16.71 12.78 -0.49
CA CYS A 234 17.22 14.14 -0.32
C CYS A 234 16.30 15.00 0.54
N ALA A 235 14.98 14.89 0.38
CA ALA A 235 14.01 15.59 1.21
C ALA A 235 14.09 15.19 2.69
N VAL A 236 14.50 13.96 3.00
CA VAL A 236 14.80 13.55 4.39
C VAL A 236 16.02 14.29 4.94
N ASN A 237 17.12 14.32 4.17
CA ASN A 237 18.34 15.02 4.58
C ASN A 237 18.13 16.55 4.72
N ALA A 238 17.30 17.13 3.86
CA ALA A 238 16.90 18.53 3.91
C ALA A 238 16.00 18.87 5.12
N GLY A 239 15.46 17.86 5.81
CA GLY A 239 14.53 17.99 6.93
C GLY A 239 13.08 18.27 6.53
N LEU A 240 12.73 18.05 5.26
CA LEU A 240 11.35 18.17 4.75
C LEU A 240 10.51 16.93 5.12
N LEU A 241 11.12 15.75 4.99
CA LEU A 241 10.53 14.46 5.27
C LEU A 241 11.27 13.72 6.39
N GLU A 242 10.62 12.72 6.94
CA GLU A 242 11.19 11.68 7.79
C GLU A 242 11.05 10.33 7.06
N LEU A 243 12.06 9.47 7.16
CA LEU A 243 12.04 8.11 6.64
C LEU A 243 11.58 7.15 7.74
N SER A 244 10.72 6.20 7.38
CA SER A 244 10.31 5.07 8.23
C SER A 244 10.28 3.78 7.42
N TRP A 245 10.24 2.66 8.12
CA TRP A 245 10.23 1.32 7.55
C TRP A 245 8.97 0.58 7.97
N ASP A 246 8.07 0.33 7.02
CA ASP A 246 6.86 -0.44 7.29
C ASP A 246 7.10 -1.94 7.00
N LEU A 247 6.67 -2.79 7.93
CA LEU A 247 6.65 -4.24 7.73
C LEU A 247 5.42 -4.63 6.91
N VAL A 248 5.63 -5.10 5.68
CA VAL A 248 4.59 -5.42 4.72
C VAL A 248 4.26 -6.91 4.81
N CYS A 249 3.01 -7.21 5.17
CA CYS A 249 2.53 -8.59 5.16
C CYS A 249 2.45 -9.14 3.72
N PRO A 250 2.96 -10.35 3.43
CA PRO A 250 2.95 -10.91 2.07
C PRO A 250 1.55 -11.25 1.53
N SER A 251 0.55 -11.29 2.41
CA SER A 251 -0.83 -11.62 2.08
C SER A 251 -1.69 -10.36 1.89
N CYS A 252 -1.84 -9.51 2.92
CA CYS A 252 -2.64 -8.27 2.77
C CYS A 252 -1.85 -7.09 2.21
N ARG A 253 -0.51 -7.16 2.10
CA ARG A 253 0.35 -6.09 1.58
C ARG A 253 0.17 -4.71 2.25
N THR A 254 -0.39 -4.70 3.46
CA THR A 254 -0.47 -3.50 4.31
C THR A 254 0.66 -3.52 5.31
N GLY A 255 1.13 -2.33 5.72
CA GLY A 255 2.03 -2.19 6.86
C GLY A 255 1.39 -2.75 8.13
N SER A 256 2.00 -3.74 8.77
CA SER A 256 1.58 -4.28 10.07
C SER A 256 2.21 -3.53 11.24
N GLU A 257 3.40 -2.99 11.04
CA GLU A 257 4.19 -2.27 12.04
C GLU A 257 5.08 -1.25 11.31
N ARG A 258 5.36 -0.12 11.96
CA ARG A 258 6.24 0.94 11.45
C ARG A 258 7.43 1.07 12.39
N LEU A 259 8.63 1.04 11.81
CA LEU A 259 9.91 1.16 12.51
C LEU A 259 10.62 2.44 12.08
N GLU A 260 11.35 3.07 13.01
CA GLU A 260 12.15 4.26 12.70
C GLU A 260 13.48 3.89 12.02
N SER A 261 13.96 2.66 12.25
CA SER A 261 15.24 2.17 11.72
C SER A 261 15.23 0.68 11.41
N LEU A 262 15.93 0.27 10.34
CA LEU A 262 16.17 -1.15 10.02
C LEU A 262 16.90 -1.91 11.14
N VAL A 263 17.53 -1.17 12.07
CA VAL A 263 18.20 -1.71 13.24
C VAL A 263 17.23 -2.38 14.22
N GLU A 264 15.95 -2.00 14.19
CA GLU A 264 14.89 -2.54 15.05
C GLU A 264 14.26 -3.82 14.48
N LEU A 265 14.63 -4.22 13.27
CA LEU A 265 14.07 -5.40 12.62
C LEU A 265 14.32 -6.68 13.44
N SER A 266 13.22 -7.41 13.66
CA SER A 266 13.24 -8.79 14.13
C SER A 266 13.51 -9.76 12.97
N THR A 267 13.54 -11.07 13.23
CA THR A 267 13.65 -12.10 12.18
C THR A 267 12.30 -12.48 11.57
N ALA A 268 11.21 -12.22 12.29
CA ALA A 268 9.85 -12.59 11.90
C ALA A 268 8.87 -11.55 12.42
N ALA A 269 7.76 -11.39 11.70
CA ALA A 269 6.65 -10.54 12.10
C ALA A 269 5.34 -11.32 12.06
N HIS A 270 4.38 -10.86 12.85
CA HIS A 270 3.02 -11.39 12.87
C HIS A 270 2.07 -10.37 12.25
N CYS A 271 1.20 -10.81 11.34
CA CYS A 271 0.13 -9.97 10.80
C CYS A 271 -1.21 -10.32 11.45
N GLN A 272 -1.68 -9.51 12.41
CA GLN A 272 -2.99 -9.68 13.05
C GLN A 272 -4.16 -9.68 12.05
N PHE A 273 -4.03 -9.02 10.89
CA PHE A 273 -5.07 -9.05 9.87
C PHE A 273 -5.18 -10.41 9.18
N CYS A 274 -4.07 -10.96 8.72
CA CYS A 274 -4.07 -12.22 7.98
C CYS A 274 -3.97 -13.44 8.90
N ASP A 275 -3.60 -13.20 10.16
CA ASP A 275 -3.30 -14.20 11.19
C ASP A 275 -2.21 -15.15 10.72
N ILE A 276 -1.09 -14.57 10.27
CA ILE A 276 0.07 -15.32 9.79
C ILE A 276 1.33 -14.78 10.40
N ASP A 277 2.23 -15.69 10.73
CA ASP A 277 3.63 -15.40 10.99
C ASP A 277 4.41 -15.51 9.67
N TYR A 278 5.31 -14.58 9.44
CA TYR A 278 6.14 -14.56 8.24
C TYR A 278 7.57 -14.12 8.55
N GLU A 279 8.52 -14.74 7.86
CA GLU A 279 9.92 -14.32 7.91
C GLU A 279 10.08 -12.96 7.21
N LEU A 280 10.92 -12.11 7.77
CA LEU A 280 11.20 -10.79 7.18
C LEU A 280 12.28 -10.93 6.09
N GLU A 281 11.87 -10.77 4.83
CA GLU A 281 12.75 -10.70 3.66
C GLU A 281 12.82 -9.25 3.18
N LEU A 282 14.03 -8.67 3.06
CA LEU A 282 14.21 -7.24 2.78
C LEU A 282 13.70 -6.80 1.40
N ASP A 283 13.59 -7.73 0.47
CA ASP A 283 13.13 -7.50 -0.90
C ASP A 283 11.60 -7.56 -1.05
N ARG A 284 10.86 -7.89 0.03
CA ARG A 284 9.41 -8.09 -0.03
C ARG A 284 8.63 -7.59 1.18
N ALA A 285 9.19 -7.78 2.37
CA ALA A 285 8.48 -7.61 3.64
C ALA A 285 8.81 -6.28 4.35
N VAL A 286 9.72 -5.47 3.81
CA VAL A 286 10.13 -4.21 4.42
C VAL A 286 10.10 -3.11 3.36
N GLU A 287 9.26 -2.10 3.56
CA GLU A 287 9.06 -0.98 2.64
C GLU A 287 9.50 0.33 3.28
N ALA A 288 10.27 1.15 2.56
CA ALA A 288 10.53 2.52 2.92
C ALA A 288 9.29 3.37 2.65
N THR A 289 8.83 4.07 3.69
CA THR A 289 7.78 5.08 3.57
C THR A 289 8.26 6.39 4.19
N PHE A 290 7.63 7.48 3.77
CA PHE A 290 8.02 8.83 4.17
C PHE A 290 6.82 9.57 4.74
N CYS A 291 7.06 10.52 5.63
CA CYS A 291 6.05 11.49 6.05
C CYS A 291 6.70 12.85 6.26
N PRO A 292 5.97 13.97 6.22
CA PRO A 292 6.53 15.26 6.57
C PRO A 292 7.14 15.25 7.96
N ALA A 293 8.29 15.91 8.10
CA ALA A 293 8.90 16.07 9.41
C ALA A 293 7.94 16.81 10.35
N ALA A 294 7.82 16.38 11.61
CA ALA A 294 6.78 16.88 12.51
C ALA A 294 6.83 18.41 12.73
N GLY A 295 8.04 18.98 12.67
CA GLY A 295 8.27 20.43 12.75
C GLY A 295 7.93 21.20 11.46
N VAL A 296 7.95 20.54 10.31
CA VAL A 296 7.55 21.11 9.01
C VAL A 296 6.04 21.08 8.85
N ARG A 297 5.40 19.98 9.23
CA ARG A 297 3.94 19.82 9.18
C ARG A 297 3.49 18.81 10.22
N THR A 298 2.48 19.18 11.00
CA THR A 298 1.79 18.23 11.89
C THR A 298 0.71 17.50 11.11
N VAL A 299 0.77 16.17 11.09
CA VAL A 299 -0.13 15.31 10.31
C VAL A 299 -1.01 14.49 11.25
N ASP A 300 -2.30 14.44 10.96
CA ASP A 300 -3.24 13.50 11.59
C ASP A 300 -3.08 12.09 11.02
N VAL A 301 -2.18 11.30 11.62
CA VAL A 301 -1.84 9.93 11.22
C VAL A 301 -2.93 8.87 11.47
N GLY A 302 -4.13 9.24 11.98
CA GLY A 302 -5.21 8.26 12.20
C GLY A 302 -4.88 7.20 13.26
N PRO A 303 -5.48 5.99 13.19
CA PRO A 303 -6.46 5.53 12.20
C PRO A 303 -7.90 6.02 12.49
N TYR A 304 -8.74 6.01 11.46
CA TYR A 304 -10.20 6.23 11.51
C TYR A 304 -10.99 4.99 11.02
N CYS A 305 -10.31 4.07 10.35
CA CYS A 305 -10.77 2.76 9.94
C CYS A 305 -9.58 1.80 9.77
N ILE A 306 -9.73 0.56 10.21
CA ILE A 306 -8.69 -0.47 10.09
C ILE A 306 -8.84 -1.35 8.84
N GLY A 307 -10.01 -1.36 8.21
CA GLY A 307 -10.34 -2.22 7.07
C GLY A 307 -10.80 -1.44 5.84
N GLY A 308 -11.39 -2.18 4.90
CA GLY A 308 -11.99 -1.63 3.68
C GLY A 308 -11.29 -2.10 2.40
N PRO A 309 -12.04 -2.27 1.28
CA PRO A 309 -11.45 -2.71 0.01
C PRO A 309 -10.32 -1.82 -0.53
N ALA A 310 -10.39 -0.50 -0.33
CA ALA A 310 -9.34 0.42 -0.80
C ALA A 310 -7.97 0.19 -0.15
N ARG A 311 -7.92 -0.37 1.07
CA ARG A 311 -6.64 -0.70 1.75
C ARG A 311 -5.95 -1.92 1.14
N THR A 312 -6.71 -2.80 0.49
CA THR A 312 -6.20 -4.04 -0.12
C THR A 312 -6.76 -4.19 -1.53
N PRO A 313 -6.40 -3.30 -2.48
CA PRO A 313 -7.00 -3.25 -3.80
C PRO A 313 -6.75 -4.51 -4.66
N HIS A 314 -5.71 -5.29 -4.32
CA HIS A 314 -5.45 -6.59 -4.93
C HIS A 314 -6.44 -7.68 -4.48
N VAL A 315 -7.14 -7.49 -3.37
CA VAL A 315 -8.15 -8.43 -2.87
C VAL A 315 -9.49 -8.09 -3.51
N LEU A 316 -9.90 -8.92 -4.47
CA LEU A 316 -11.07 -8.69 -5.32
C LEU A 316 -12.37 -9.11 -4.64
N ALA A 317 -12.32 -10.09 -3.75
CA ALA A 317 -13.46 -10.49 -2.97
C ALA A 317 -13.03 -11.04 -1.61
N GLN A 318 -13.88 -10.90 -0.60
CA GLN A 318 -13.67 -11.47 0.73
C GLN A 318 -15.04 -11.84 1.34
N ALA A 319 -15.10 -12.98 2.01
CA ALA A 319 -16.30 -13.44 2.72
C ALA A 319 -15.93 -14.06 4.07
N ILE A 320 -16.85 -13.99 5.03
CA ILE A 320 -16.73 -14.69 6.31
C ILE A 320 -17.10 -16.16 6.11
N LEU A 321 -16.30 -17.05 6.71
CA LEU A 321 -16.59 -18.48 6.76
C LEU A 321 -17.19 -18.80 8.14
N HIS A 322 -18.49 -19.09 8.18
CA HIS A 322 -19.20 -19.48 9.40
C HIS A 322 -19.04 -20.98 9.69
N PRO A 323 -18.90 -21.40 10.98
CA PRO A 323 -18.79 -22.81 11.37
C PRO A 323 -19.85 -23.68 10.72
N GLN A 324 -19.41 -24.75 10.06
CA GLN A 324 -20.28 -25.70 9.33
C GLN A 324 -21.16 -25.05 8.25
N GLY A 325 -20.77 -23.86 7.79
CA GLY A 325 -21.49 -23.06 6.82
C GLY A 325 -20.90 -23.13 5.42
N VAL A 326 -21.47 -22.31 4.54
CA VAL A 326 -21.05 -22.15 3.15
C VAL A 326 -20.93 -20.66 2.85
N ALA A 327 -19.86 -20.26 2.18
CA ALA A 327 -19.68 -18.92 1.64
C ALA A 327 -19.61 -18.95 0.12
N HIS A 328 -19.97 -17.83 -0.50
CA HIS A 328 -19.96 -17.68 -1.95
C HIS A 328 -19.09 -16.50 -2.35
N LEU A 329 -18.17 -16.72 -3.29
CA LEU A 329 -17.42 -15.68 -3.98
C LEU A 329 -17.67 -15.78 -5.48
N GLU A 330 -17.58 -14.68 -6.20
CA GLU A 330 -17.69 -14.68 -7.66
C GLU A 330 -16.30 -14.59 -8.32
N ALA A 331 -16.05 -15.47 -9.29
CA ALA A 331 -14.84 -15.44 -10.10
C ALA A 331 -14.76 -14.16 -10.94
N PRO A 332 -13.60 -13.47 -11.00
CA PRO A 332 -13.42 -12.23 -11.74
C PRO A 332 -13.74 -12.36 -13.25
N PRO A 333 -14.13 -11.27 -13.93
CA PRO A 333 -14.60 -11.30 -15.32
C PRO A 333 -13.47 -11.40 -16.39
N GLY A 334 -12.29 -11.90 -16.08
CA GLY A 334 -11.15 -11.95 -17.02
C GLY A 334 -10.30 -13.21 -16.87
N GLU A 335 -9.73 -13.67 -17.99
CA GLU A 335 -8.83 -14.81 -17.98
C GLU A 335 -7.50 -14.45 -17.31
N ALA A 336 -7.26 -15.00 -16.13
CA ALA A 336 -6.03 -14.82 -15.38
C ALA A 336 -5.92 -15.86 -14.26
N ARG A 337 -4.74 -15.90 -13.66
CA ARG A 337 -4.51 -16.65 -12.43
C ARG A 337 -4.69 -15.75 -11.22
N TYR A 338 -5.43 -16.25 -10.25
CA TYR A 338 -5.75 -15.64 -8.97
C TYR A 338 -5.34 -16.55 -7.83
N ARG A 339 -5.38 -16.03 -6.61
CA ARG A 339 -5.10 -16.80 -5.40
C ARG A 339 -6.27 -16.73 -4.45
N LEU A 340 -6.78 -17.89 -4.04
CA LEU A 340 -7.65 -18.01 -2.89
C LEU A 340 -6.79 -18.13 -1.64
N PHE A 341 -7.12 -17.41 -0.59
CA PHE A 341 -6.40 -17.42 0.67
C PHE A 341 -7.39 -17.51 1.83
N VAL A 342 -7.15 -18.45 2.75
CA VAL A 342 -7.89 -18.60 4.00
C VAL A 342 -7.02 -18.05 5.14
N ARG A 343 -7.66 -17.39 6.11
CA ARG A 343 -7.01 -16.98 7.37
C ARG A 343 -6.15 -18.11 7.94
N GLY A 344 -4.95 -17.79 8.42
CA GLY A 344 -4.00 -18.81 8.91
C GLY A 344 -2.99 -19.29 7.87
N GLY A 345 -3.11 -18.84 6.60
CA GLY A 345 -2.03 -18.95 5.61
C GLY A 345 -2.26 -19.94 4.48
N SER A 346 -3.28 -20.79 4.57
CA SER A 346 -3.61 -21.73 3.50
C SER A 346 -4.04 -20.98 2.24
N ALA A 347 -3.50 -21.40 1.09
CA ALA A 347 -3.81 -20.78 -0.19
C ALA A 347 -3.89 -21.79 -1.34
N ARG A 348 -4.66 -21.42 -2.37
CA ARG A 348 -4.90 -22.26 -3.55
C ARG A 348 -4.91 -21.40 -4.82
N SER A 349 -4.36 -21.91 -5.92
CA SER A 349 -4.39 -21.23 -7.22
C SER A 349 -5.77 -21.38 -7.86
N LEU A 350 -6.29 -20.29 -8.41
CA LEU A 350 -7.52 -20.26 -9.21
C LEU A 350 -7.18 -19.76 -10.62
N LEU A 351 -7.36 -20.59 -11.63
CA LEU A 351 -7.28 -20.22 -13.03
C LEU A 351 -8.68 -19.90 -13.55
N VAL A 352 -8.93 -18.64 -13.86
CA VAL A 352 -10.16 -18.24 -14.56
C VAL A 352 -9.91 -18.33 -16.06
N ARG A 353 -10.74 -19.10 -16.78
CA ARG A 353 -10.66 -19.26 -18.23
C ARG A 353 -12.00 -19.58 -18.85
N GLU A 354 -12.20 -19.20 -20.10
CA GLU A 354 -13.39 -19.54 -20.85
C GLU A 354 -13.54 -21.07 -21.00
N GLY A 355 -14.78 -21.55 -20.96
CA GLY A 355 -15.10 -22.98 -21.05
C GLY A 355 -14.87 -23.80 -19.77
N ALA A 356 -14.37 -23.20 -18.69
CA ALA A 356 -14.30 -23.84 -17.38
C ALA A 356 -15.69 -23.91 -16.68
N PRO A 357 -15.83 -24.61 -15.54
CA PRO A 357 -17.10 -24.72 -14.83
C PRO A 357 -17.64 -23.38 -14.32
N LYS A 358 -18.97 -23.19 -14.39
CA LYS A 358 -19.67 -22.01 -13.84
C LYS A 358 -20.01 -22.12 -12.35
N HIS A 359 -19.91 -23.33 -11.80
CA HIS A 359 -20.08 -23.62 -10.38
C HIS A 359 -18.90 -24.47 -9.95
N VAL A 360 -18.20 -24.01 -8.92
CA VAL A 360 -17.00 -24.66 -8.39
C VAL A 360 -17.21 -24.84 -6.89
N HIS A 361 -17.07 -26.08 -6.43
CA HIS A 361 -17.17 -26.41 -5.02
C HIS A 361 -15.77 -26.59 -4.43
N LEU A 362 -15.52 -25.91 -3.31
CA LEU A 362 -14.28 -25.93 -2.56
C LEU A 362 -14.59 -26.30 -1.12
N THR A 363 -13.69 -27.04 -0.47
CA THR A 363 -13.85 -27.38 0.95
C THR A 363 -12.65 -26.85 1.73
N VAL A 364 -12.96 -26.19 2.85
CA VAL A 364 -11.98 -25.76 3.85
C VAL A 364 -12.27 -26.53 5.15
N ARG A 365 -11.27 -27.22 5.69
CA ARG A 365 -11.35 -27.97 6.96
C ARG A 365 -10.34 -27.39 7.95
N GLY A 366 -10.82 -26.99 9.12
CA GLY A 366 -9.99 -26.25 10.08
C GLY A 366 -9.51 -24.93 9.45
N GLU A 367 -8.21 -24.81 9.22
CA GLU A 367 -7.58 -23.60 8.66
C GLU A 367 -7.06 -23.79 7.22
N ALA A 368 -7.33 -24.94 6.60
CA ALA A 368 -6.75 -25.31 5.31
C ALA A 368 -7.77 -25.75 4.27
N PHE A 369 -7.44 -25.55 3.00
CA PHE A 369 -8.13 -26.23 1.90
C PHE A 369 -7.89 -27.74 2.00
N ASP A 370 -8.86 -28.52 1.52
CA ASP A 370 -8.77 -29.98 1.49
C ASP A 370 -7.65 -30.51 0.58
N ASP A 371 -7.32 -29.76 -0.47
CA ASP A 371 -6.16 -29.98 -1.32
C ASP A 371 -5.60 -28.64 -1.89
N ASP A 372 -4.40 -28.70 -2.48
CA ASP A 372 -3.64 -27.57 -3.02
C ASP A 372 -3.69 -27.47 -4.56
N ARG A 373 -4.46 -28.34 -5.23
CA ARG A 373 -4.49 -28.40 -6.70
C ARG A 373 -5.08 -27.12 -7.27
N GLU A 374 -4.55 -26.70 -8.41
CA GLU A 374 -5.12 -25.56 -9.15
C GLU A 374 -6.58 -25.83 -9.51
N VAL A 375 -7.42 -24.83 -9.26
CA VAL A 375 -8.86 -24.85 -9.52
C VAL A 375 -9.13 -24.08 -10.79
N GLU A 376 -10.04 -24.56 -11.63
CA GLU A 376 -10.47 -23.85 -12.82
C GLU A 376 -11.91 -23.36 -12.69
N ALA A 377 -12.17 -22.12 -13.10
CA ALA A 377 -13.51 -21.52 -13.08
C ALA A 377 -13.76 -20.66 -14.32
N ALA A 378 -15.00 -20.62 -14.79
CA ALA A 378 -15.39 -19.66 -15.82
C ALA A 378 -15.40 -18.23 -15.26
N PRO A 379 -15.23 -17.19 -16.09
CA PRO A 379 -15.50 -15.81 -15.69
C PRO A 379 -16.91 -15.67 -15.10
N GLY A 380 -17.03 -15.03 -13.93
CA GLY A 380 -18.30 -14.89 -13.22
C GLY A 380 -18.86 -16.18 -12.60
N ALA A 381 -18.08 -17.26 -12.53
CA ALA A 381 -18.48 -18.50 -11.86
C ALA A 381 -18.73 -18.28 -10.37
N ASP A 382 -19.67 -19.04 -9.83
CA ASP A 382 -19.94 -19.13 -8.40
C ASP A 382 -18.94 -20.09 -7.75
N LEU A 383 -18.15 -19.56 -6.81
CA LEU A 383 -17.19 -20.30 -5.99
C LEU A 383 -17.85 -20.58 -4.65
N GLU A 384 -18.44 -21.77 -4.53
CA GLU A 384 -19.07 -22.26 -3.31
C GLU A 384 -18.01 -22.87 -2.39
N ILE A 385 -17.84 -22.32 -1.19
CA ILE A 385 -16.79 -22.69 -0.25
C ILE A 385 -17.45 -23.26 1.01
N ALA A 386 -17.48 -24.58 1.12
CA ALA A 386 -17.94 -25.28 2.32
C ALA A 386 -16.87 -25.21 3.42
N PHE A 387 -17.26 -24.84 4.63
CA PHE A 387 -16.34 -24.64 5.75
C PHE A 387 -16.68 -25.55 6.93
N HIS A 388 -15.72 -26.41 7.29
CA HIS A 388 -15.83 -27.33 8.41
C HIS A 388 -14.79 -27.01 9.48
N ALA A 389 -15.17 -26.17 10.43
CA ALA A 389 -14.40 -25.84 11.62
C ALA A 389 -15.33 -25.47 12.78
N ASP A 390 -14.76 -25.31 13.97
CA ASP A 390 -15.49 -24.90 15.18
C ASP A 390 -15.60 -23.38 15.31
N ASN A 391 -14.57 -22.65 14.84
CA ASN A 391 -14.48 -21.20 14.92
C ASN A 391 -14.72 -20.54 13.57
N GLU A 392 -15.11 -19.27 13.58
CA GLU A 392 -15.27 -18.50 12.34
C GLU A 392 -13.92 -18.12 11.71
N SER A 393 -13.89 -18.08 10.39
CA SER A 393 -12.73 -17.67 9.61
C SER A 393 -13.16 -16.71 8.49
N HIS A 394 -12.27 -16.42 7.56
CA HIS A 394 -12.60 -15.72 6.33
C HIS A 394 -11.74 -16.26 5.18
N VAL A 395 -12.26 -16.09 3.97
CA VAL A 395 -11.57 -16.39 2.73
C VAL A 395 -11.55 -15.16 1.86
N LYS A 396 -10.45 -14.97 1.13
CA LYS A 396 -10.29 -13.89 0.17
C LYS A 396 -9.77 -14.39 -1.17
N LEU A 397 -10.12 -13.66 -2.21
CA LEU A 397 -9.68 -13.88 -3.58
C LEU A 397 -8.78 -12.72 -4.02
N GLU A 398 -7.56 -13.02 -4.42
CA GLU A 398 -6.49 -12.05 -4.67
C GLU A 398 -6.02 -12.08 -6.13
N SER A 399 -5.76 -10.91 -6.68
CA SER A 399 -5.06 -10.74 -7.95
C SER A 399 -3.55 -10.94 -7.78
N LEU A 400 -2.96 -11.78 -8.62
CA LEU A 400 -1.50 -11.95 -8.69
C LEU A 400 -0.82 -10.85 -9.52
N VAL A 401 -1.57 -10.20 -10.41
CA VAL A 401 -1.06 -9.18 -11.36
C VAL A 401 -0.94 -7.80 -10.71
N TYR A 402 -1.24 -7.68 -9.41
CA TYR A 402 -1.09 -6.40 -8.71
C TYR A 402 0.39 -6.02 -8.62
N ARG A 403 0.74 -4.92 -9.30
CA ARG A 403 2.09 -4.37 -9.37
C ARG A 403 2.55 -4.02 -7.96
N ASP A 404 3.71 -4.52 -7.56
CA ASP A 404 4.32 -4.07 -6.33
C ASP A 404 4.75 -2.60 -6.49
N GLN A 405 4.31 -1.79 -5.54
CA GLN A 405 4.58 -0.35 -5.44
C GLN A 405 5.39 -0.04 -4.18
N SER A 406 5.99 -1.06 -3.58
CA SER A 406 6.83 -0.89 -2.41
C SER A 406 8.26 -0.57 -2.82
N ALA A 407 8.77 0.55 -2.31
CA ALA A 407 10.21 0.83 -2.32
C ALA A 407 10.85 -0.02 -1.23
N THR A 408 11.19 -1.26 -1.57
CA THR A 408 11.64 -2.24 -0.58
C THR A 408 12.98 -1.86 0.02
N ALA A 409 13.25 -2.31 1.25
CA ALA A 409 14.54 -2.08 1.90
C ALA A 409 15.70 -2.60 1.07
N HIS A 410 15.50 -3.69 0.32
CA HIS A 410 16.47 -4.14 -0.66
C HIS A 410 16.78 -3.05 -1.70
N VAL A 411 15.77 -2.53 -2.41
CA VAL A 411 15.96 -1.49 -3.44
C VAL A 411 16.62 -0.26 -2.84
N VAL A 412 16.08 0.26 -1.73
CA VAL A 412 16.58 1.48 -1.08
C VAL A 412 18.02 1.31 -0.60
N SER A 413 18.36 0.16 -0.02
CA SER A 413 19.72 -0.12 0.47
C SER A 413 20.77 -0.26 -0.64
N THR A 414 20.34 -0.59 -1.87
CA THR A 414 21.25 -0.64 -3.01
C THR A 414 21.59 0.74 -3.55
N LEU A 415 20.71 1.74 -3.40
CA LEU A 415 20.91 3.10 -3.91
C LEU A 415 22.12 3.79 -3.30
N GLU A 416 22.92 4.42 -4.15
CA GLU A 416 24.07 5.22 -3.72
C GLU A 416 23.66 6.39 -2.81
N ALA A 417 22.57 7.08 -3.14
CA ALA A 417 22.00 8.17 -2.36
C ALA A 417 21.77 7.78 -0.90
N PHE A 418 21.20 6.59 -0.70
CA PHE A 418 20.91 6.03 0.61
C PHE A 418 22.19 5.66 1.35
N ARG A 419 23.09 4.90 0.70
CA ARG A 419 24.32 4.40 1.33
C ARG A 419 25.27 5.51 1.76
N ARG A 420 25.34 6.62 1.03
CA ARG A 420 26.20 7.76 1.40
C ARG A 420 25.71 8.49 2.66
N ARG A 421 24.40 8.61 2.86
CA ARG A 421 23.79 9.48 3.90
C ARG A 421 23.22 8.75 5.10
N PHE A 422 22.72 7.54 4.88
CA PHE A 422 22.01 6.74 5.89
C PHE A 422 22.78 5.46 6.23
N ALA A 423 24.11 5.46 6.08
CA ALA A 423 24.97 4.31 6.40
C ALA A 423 24.78 3.78 7.84
N ALA A 424 24.47 4.67 8.79
CA ALA A 424 24.19 4.31 10.18
C ALA A 424 22.85 3.58 10.38
N GLN A 425 21.93 3.67 9.41
CA GLN A 425 20.68 2.91 9.40
C GLN A 425 20.83 1.52 8.78
N LEU A 426 22.01 1.18 8.24
CA LEU A 426 22.26 -0.15 7.71
C LEU A 426 22.29 -1.18 8.85
N LEU A 427 21.78 -2.39 8.55
CA LEU A 427 21.54 -3.49 9.49
C LEU A 427 22.70 -3.71 10.47
N ARG A 428 22.36 -4.08 11.72
CA ARG A 428 23.36 -4.46 12.72
C ARG A 428 24.23 -5.62 12.22
N PRO A 429 25.55 -5.60 12.49
CA PRO A 429 26.40 -6.77 12.28
C PRO A 429 25.81 -7.99 13.02
N GLY A 430 25.58 -9.09 12.31
CA GLY A 430 25.04 -10.34 12.86
C GLY A 430 23.56 -10.61 12.63
N LEU A 431 22.80 -9.65 12.08
CA LEU A 431 21.43 -9.88 11.62
C LEU A 431 21.46 -10.50 10.21
N SER A 432 21.10 -11.78 10.09
CA SER A 432 21.01 -12.48 8.78
C SER A 432 19.57 -12.47 8.30
N LEU A 433 19.20 -11.46 7.51
CA LEU A 433 17.92 -11.46 6.79
C LEU A 433 18.11 -12.10 5.42
N LYS A 434 17.09 -12.82 4.95
CA LYS A 434 17.07 -13.27 3.56
C LYS A 434 16.96 -12.04 2.66
N VAL A 435 17.94 -11.86 1.79
CA VAL A 435 17.85 -10.96 0.64
C VAL A 435 17.50 -11.87 -0.53
N GLY A 436 16.30 -11.74 -1.09
CA GLY A 436 15.79 -12.71 -2.07
C GLY A 436 16.73 -12.94 -3.25
N ARG A 437 17.31 -11.87 -3.82
CA ARG A 437 18.33 -11.96 -4.89
C ARG A 437 19.02 -10.62 -5.16
N VAL A 438 20.32 -10.64 -5.40
CA VAL A 438 21.10 -9.48 -5.88
C VAL A 438 22.02 -9.95 -6.99
N ALA A 439 22.05 -9.27 -8.13
CA ALA A 439 23.05 -9.49 -9.16
C ALA A 439 24.26 -8.59 -8.90
N LEU A 440 25.45 -9.20 -8.80
CA LEU A 440 26.71 -8.48 -8.66
C LEU A 440 27.46 -8.49 -9.99
N LEU A 441 27.73 -7.32 -10.53
CA LEU A 441 28.52 -7.14 -11.74
C LEU A 441 29.92 -6.67 -11.34
N PHE A 442 30.94 -7.34 -11.87
CA PHE A 442 32.33 -6.95 -11.73
C PHE A 442 32.86 -6.58 -13.10
N THR A 443 33.47 -5.41 -13.21
CA THR A 443 34.19 -4.98 -14.42
C THR A 443 35.69 -5.12 -14.19
N ASP A 444 36.46 -5.23 -15.26
CA ASP A 444 37.92 -5.20 -15.22
C ASP A 444 38.44 -4.56 -16.51
N LEU A 445 39.54 -3.82 -16.42
CA LEU A 445 40.15 -3.19 -17.59
C LEU A 445 41.23 -4.12 -18.16
N THR A 446 40.96 -4.65 -19.35
CA THR A 446 41.90 -5.59 -20.00
C THR A 446 43.24 -4.91 -20.29
N ASP A 447 44.34 -5.61 -20.00
CA ASP A 447 45.72 -5.16 -20.23
C ASP A 447 46.12 -3.83 -19.56
N SER A 448 45.47 -3.45 -18.46
CA SER A 448 45.74 -2.20 -17.74
C SER A 448 47.21 -2.02 -17.36
N THR A 449 47.89 -3.08 -16.93
CA THR A 449 49.33 -3.03 -16.59
C THR A 449 50.21 -2.63 -17.79
N ALA A 450 49.87 -3.11 -18.98
CA ALA A 450 50.58 -2.74 -20.21
C ALA A 450 50.27 -1.29 -20.60
N MET A 451 49.02 -0.85 -20.41
CA MET A 451 48.61 0.54 -20.62
C MET A 451 49.38 1.51 -19.72
N TYR A 452 49.49 1.22 -18.42
CA TYR A 452 50.28 2.02 -17.48
C TYR A 452 51.75 2.12 -17.91
N SER A 453 52.33 1.01 -18.38
CA SER A 453 53.71 0.97 -18.86
C SER A 453 53.94 1.79 -20.14
N ALA A 454 52.94 1.84 -21.03
CA ALA A 454 53.05 2.52 -22.33
C ALA A 454 52.75 4.02 -22.26
N LEU A 455 51.73 4.42 -21.48
CA LEU A 455 51.26 5.81 -21.40
C LEU A 455 51.91 6.61 -20.27
N GLY A 456 52.49 5.91 -19.29
CA GLY A 456 52.94 6.48 -18.01
C GLY A 456 51.77 6.81 -17.08
N ASP A 457 52.06 6.82 -15.78
CA ASP A 457 51.05 6.84 -14.71
C ASP A 457 50.02 7.96 -14.84
N ALA A 458 50.44 9.19 -15.12
CA ALA A 458 49.53 10.34 -15.16
C ALA A 458 48.48 10.27 -16.30
N ARG A 459 48.86 9.74 -17.48
CA ARG A 459 47.95 9.63 -18.63
C ARG A 459 47.09 8.37 -18.52
N ALA A 460 47.67 7.25 -18.10
CA ALA A 460 46.93 6.03 -17.82
C ALA A 460 45.86 6.26 -16.74
N PHE A 461 46.19 7.02 -15.69
CA PHE A 461 45.21 7.39 -14.65
C PHE A 461 44.05 8.21 -15.19
N ARG A 462 44.28 9.15 -16.12
CA ARG A 462 43.18 9.88 -16.78
C ARG A 462 42.26 8.94 -17.55
N VAL A 463 42.81 7.99 -18.31
CA VAL A 463 42.02 6.99 -19.04
C VAL A 463 41.18 6.14 -18.08
N VAL A 464 41.72 5.76 -16.93
CA VAL A 464 40.97 5.03 -15.90
C VAL A 464 39.85 5.88 -15.29
N LEU A 465 40.06 7.19 -15.08
CA LEU A 465 38.99 8.08 -14.63
C LEU A 465 37.86 8.18 -15.67
N ASP A 466 38.20 8.42 -16.94
CA ASP A 466 37.22 8.51 -18.02
C ASP A 466 36.45 7.17 -18.16
N HIS A 467 37.14 6.03 -18.02
CA HIS A 467 36.54 4.70 -17.96
C HIS A 467 35.54 4.56 -16.80
N PHE A 468 35.90 5.02 -15.61
CA PHE A 468 34.98 4.98 -14.47
C PHE A 468 33.76 5.86 -14.65
N ASP A 469 33.89 7.00 -15.30
CA ASP A 469 32.76 7.90 -15.55
C ASP A 469 31.75 7.24 -16.49
N VAL A 470 32.22 6.63 -17.60
CA VAL A 470 31.37 5.81 -18.50
C VAL A 470 30.69 4.66 -17.73
N LEU A 471 31.46 3.93 -16.92
CA LEU A 471 30.90 2.83 -16.13
C LEU A 471 29.82 3.30 -15.16
N ARG A 472 30.07 4.39 -14.42
CA ARG A 472 29.09 4.94 -13.46
C ARG A 472 27.82 5.38 -14.15
N GLU A 473 27.94 6.07 -15.27
CA GLU A 473 26.81 6.52 -16.08
C GLU A 473 25.97 5.33 -16.54
N THR A 474 26.59 4.33 -17.18
CA THR A 474 25.88 3.14 -17.67
C THR A 474 25.25 2.30 -16.55
N ILE A 475 25.91 2.20 -15.39
CA ILE A 475 25.34 1.54 -14.19
C ILE A 475 24.10 2.29 -13.73
N SER A 476 24.16 3.62 -13.68
CA SER A 476 23.03 4.43 -13.26
C SER A 476 21.85 4.34 -14.23
N GLU A 477 22.10 4.35 -15.54
CA GLU A 477 21.05 4.22 -16.58
C GLU A 477 20.27 2.89 -16.52
N HIS A 478 20.86 1.85 -15.93
CA HIS A 478 20.28 0.51 -15.84
C HIS A 478 19.91 0.14 -14.40
N ASP A 479 19.52 1.10 -13.57
CA ASP A 479 19.05 0.82 -12.20
C ASP A 479 20.04 0.06 -11.30
N GLY A 480 21.34 0.21 -11.61
CA GLY A 480 22.43 -0.33 -10.81
C GLY A 480 23.01 0.69 -9.85
N SER A 481 23.83 0.20 -8.92
CA SER A 481 24.57 1.04 -7.99
C SER A 481 25.99 0.55 -7.77
N VAL A 482 26.94 1.49 -7.75
CA VAL A 482 28.35 1.16 -7.49
C VAL A 482 28.53 0.82 -6.01
N VAL A 483 28.99 -0.40 -5.74
CA VAL A 483 29.30 -0.86 -4.39
C VAL A 483 30.62 -0.26 -3.93
N LYS A 484 31.67 -0.45 -4.74
CA LYS A 484 33.04 0.03 -4.53
C LYS A 484 33.86 -0.14 -5.82
N THR A 485 35.01 0.54 -5.87
CA THR A 485 36.06 0.27 -6.87
C THR A 485 37.12 -0.66 -6.27
N ILE A 486 37.78 -1.46 -7.12
CA ILE A 486 38.86 -2.36 -6.75
C ILE A 486 39.99 -2.20 -7.77
N GLY A 487 40.89 -1.23 -7.56
CA GLY A 487 41.88 -0.89 -8.59
C GLY A 487 41.22 -0.14 -9.75
N ASP A 488 41.29 -0.71 -10.95
CA ASP A 488 40.63 -0.32 -12.21
C ASP A 488 39.26 -1.01 -12.43
N ALA A 489 38.86 -1.91 -11.53
CA ALA A 489 37.58 -2.59 -11.55
C ALA A 489 36.48 -1.83 -10.80
N VAL A 490 35.23 -2.01 -11.24
CA VAL A 490 34.02 -1.61 -10.51
C VAL A 490 33.28 -2.85 -10.04
N MET A 491 32.86 -2.85 -8.78
CA MET A 491 31.84 -3.76 -8.27
C MET A 491 30.52 -3.01 -8.21
N ALA A 492 29.52 -3.47 -8.95
CA ALA A 492 28.17 -2.92 -8.99
C ALA A 492 27.13 -3.95 -8.53
N ALA A 493 26.01 -3.48 -7.99
CA ALA A 493 24.89 -4.29 -7.56
C ALA A 493 23.61 -3.87 -8.26
N PHE A 494 22.78 -4.85 -8.62
CA PHE A 494 21.50 -4.67 -9.28
C PHE A 494 20.43 -5.51 -8.59
N VAL A 495 19.22 -4.96 -8.52
CA VAL A 495 18.03 -5.66 -8.03
C VAL A 495 17.47 -6.59 -9.11
N ASP A 496 17.48 -6.15 -10.37
CA ASP A 496 17.02 -6.92 -11.53
C ASP A 496 18.21 -7.57 -12.27
N GLU A 497 18.16 -8.89 -12.42
CA GLU A 497 19.20 -9.66 -13.13
C GLU A 497 19.30 -9.29 -14.62
N GLY A 498 18.16 -8.96 -15.24
CA GLY A 498 18.09 -8.56 -16.64
C GLY A 498 18.70 -7.18 -16.88
N GLU A 499 18.50 -6.23 -15.96
CA GLU A 499 19.18 -4.93 -16.02
C GLU A 499 20.69 -5.07 -15.85
N ALA A 500 21.17 -5.93 -14.95
CA ALA A 500 22.61 -6.19 -14.81
C ALA A 500 23.24 -6.66 -16.14
N ILE A 501 22.54 -7.54 -16.87
CA ILE A 501 22.98 -8.04 -18.17
C ILE A 501 22.92 -6.93 -19.24
N ARG A 502 21.82 -6.15 -19.28
CA ARG A 502 21.67 -5.02 -20.23
C ARG A 502 22.77 -3.99 -20.01
N CYS A 503 23.04 -3.65 -18.75
CA CYS A 503 24.11 -2.76 -18.33
C CYS A 503 25.48 -3.26 -18.81
N ALA A 504 25.82 -4.53 -18.56
CA ALA A 504 27.08 -5.11 -19.00
C ALA A 504 27.25 -5.04 -20.53
N VAL A 505 26.17 -5.26 -21.29
CA VAL A 505 26.19 -5.12 -22.76
C VAL A 505 26.35 -3.66 -23.18
N ALA A 506 25.69 -2.72 -22.51
CA ALA A 506 25.80 -1.30 -22.80
C ALA A 506 27.21 -0.75 -22.50
N MET A 507 27.82 -1.14 -21.37
CA MET A 507 29.20 -0.78 -21.01
C MET A 507 30.17 -1.18 -22.10
N HIS A 508 30.04 -2.42 -22.61
CA HIS A 508 30.91 -2.91 -23.67
C HIS A 508 30.72 -2.19 -25.00
N ARG A 509 29.56 -1.57 -25.24
CA ARG A 509 29.29 -0.78 -26.46
C ARG A 509 29.72 0.68 -26.35
N ALA A 510 29.77 1.22 -25.13
CA ALA A 510 30.15 2.60 -24.86
C ALA A 510 31.68 2.81 -24.81
N MET A 511 32.42 1.74 -24.52
CA MET A 511 33.89 1.67 -24.61
C MET A 511 34.33 1.31 -26.03
#